data_AF-A0A2W0BRN4-F1
#
_entry.id   AF-A0A2W0BRN4-F1
#
_cell.length_a   1.000
_cell.length_b   1.000
_cell.length_c   1.000
_cell.angle_alpha   90.00
_cell.angle_beta   90.00
_cell.angle_gamma   90.00
#
_symmetry.space_group_name_H-M   'P 1'
#
loop_
_entity.id
_entity.type
_entity.pdbx_description
1 polymer ?
#
loop_
_entity_poly.entity_id
_entity_poly.type
_entity_poly.pdbx_seq_one_letter_code
_entity_poly.pdbx_strand_id
1 'polypeptide(L)'
;MTHEANELLRKALALPAEERAELASTLIDSLDPITDEQAEAAWQVEISRRIEELRSGKAKTIAWDVVRKETQAILNGKTKR
;
A
#
# COMPACT_ATOMS: atom_id res chain seq x y z
N MET A 1 -20.86 6.78 11.90
CA MET A 1 -19.86 7.21 12.90
C MET A 1 -20.60 7.59 14.17
N THR A 2 -20.06 7.21 15.34
CA THR A 2 -20.63 7.62 16.64
C THR A 2 -20.53 9.13 16.80
N HIS A 3 -21.28 9.70 17.76
CA HIS A 3 -21.15 11.13 18.10
C HIS A 3 -19.68 11.49 18.42
N GLU A 4 -19.03 10.65 19.22
CA GLU A 4 -17.61 10.78 19.57
C GLU A 4 -16.68 10.75 18.36
N ALA A 5 -16.88 9.82 17.41
CA ALA A 5 -16.09 9.77 16.19
C ALA A 5 -16.25 11.03 15.30
N ASN A 6 -17.45 11.63 15.28
CA ASN A 6 -17.66 12.90 14.58
C ASN A 6 -16.93 14.07 15.25
N GLU A 7 -16.92 14.12 16.59
CA GLU A 7 -16.19 15.15 17.34
C GLU A 7 -14.68 15.02 17.18
N LEU A 8 -14.14 13.80 17.20
CA LEU A 8 -12.73 13.53 16.93
C LEU A 8 -12.35 13.94 15.51
N LEU A 9 -13.18 13.62 14.51
CA LEU A 9 -12.94 14.04 13.13
C LEU A 9 -12.90 15.57 13.00
N ARG A 10 -13.84 16.29 13.63
CA ARG A 10 -13.85 17.76 13.61
C ARG A 10 -12.58 18.35 14.21
N LYS A 11 -12.11 17.81 15.34
CA LYS A 11 -10.87 18.25 15.99
C LYS A 11 -9.65 17.94 15.13
N ALA A 12 -9.56 16.73 14.57
CA ALA A 12 -8.47 16.33 13.68
C ALA A 12 -8.38 17.23 12.45
N LEU A 13 -9.50 17.56 11.82
CA LEU A 13 -9.52 18.44 10.64
C LEU A 13 -9.08 19.89 10.93
N ALA A 14 -9.15 20.34 12.18
CA ALA A 14 -8.70 21.67 12.59
C ALA A 14 -7.17 21.76 12.82
N LEU A 15 -6.45 20.62 12.85
CA LEU A 15 -5.01 20.60 13.06
C LEU A 15 -4.23 21.09 11.81
N PRO A 16 -2.98 21.57 12.00
CA PRO A 16 -2.03 21.79 10.90
C PRO A 16 -1.84 20.55 10.03
N ALA A 17 -1.44 20.76 8.77
CA ALA A 17 -1.35 19.67 7.80
C ALA A 17 -0.39 18.53 8.21
N GLU A 18 0.72 18.87 8.87
CA GLU A 18 1.72 17.92 9.35
C GLU A 18 1.15 17.02 10.46
N GLU A 19 0.57 17.61 11.50
CA GLU A 19 -0.06 16.87 12.60
C GLU A 19 -1.23 16.00 12.13
N ARG A 20 -2.01 16.47 11.14
CA ARG A 20 -3.05 15.64 10.52
C ARG A 20 -2.48 14.43 9.79
N ALA A 21 -1.36 14.60 9.09
CA ALA A 21 -0.72 13.52 8.35
C ALA A 21 -0.18 12.46 9.33
N GLU A 22 0.45 12.89 10.42
CA GLU A 22 0.93 11.99 11.48
C GLU A 22 -0.24 11.22 12.12
N LEU A 23 -1.31 11.91 12.54
CA LEU A 23 -2.49 11.29 13.12
C LEU A 23 -3.15 10.29 12.15
N ALA A 24 -3.27 10.65 10.88
CA ALA A 24 -3.81 9.76 9.86
C ALA A 24 -2.95 8.51 9.68
N SER A 25 -1.62 8.65 9.67
CA SER A 25 -0.69 7.52 9.60
C SER A 25 -0.87 6.58 10.78
N THR A 26 -0.84 7.11 12.02
CA THR A 26 -1.01 6.29 13.22
C THR A 26 -2.35 5.56 13.26
N LEU A 27 -3.43 6.21 12.83
CA LEU A 27 -4.74 5.57 12.75
C LEU A 27 -4.75 4.47 11.68
N ILE A 28 -4.13 4.68 10.51
CA ILE A 28 -4.01 3.64 9.48
C ILE A 28 -3.18 2.46 10.00
N ASP A 29 -2.04 2.71 10.63
CA ASP A 29 -1.19 1.67 11.21
C ASP A 29 -1.92 0.87 12.30
N SER A 30 -2.83 1.51 13.05
CA SER A 30 -3.66 0.82 14.05
C SER A 30 -4.72 -0.12 13.45
N LEU A 31 -5.05 0.07 12.16
CA LEU A 31 -5.98 -0.79 11.43
C LEU A 31 -5.29 -1.99 10.80
N ASP A 32 -3.96 -1.99 10.71
CA ASP A 32 -3.24 -3.15 10.24
C ASP A 32 -3.52 -4.29 11.24
N PRO A 33 -4.20 -5.36 10.81
CA PRO A 33 -4.45 -6.49 11.68
C PRO A 33 -3.10 -7.04 12.14
N ILE A 34 -3.05 -7.59 13.35
CA ILE A 34 -1.99 -8.52 13.72
C ILE A 34 -1.90 -9.49 12.54
N THR A 35 -0.74 -9.51 11.86
CA THR A 35 -0.50 -10.28 10.64
C THR A 35 -1.14 -11.65 10.81
N ASP A 36 -2.12 -11.94 9.97
CA ASP A 36 -2.74 -13.27 9.93
C ASP A 36 -1.62 -14.25 9.58
N GLU A 37 -1.21 -15.07 10.56
CA GLU A 37 -0.08 -15.98 10.42
C GLU A 37 -0.29 -16.97 9.26
N GLN A 38 -1.55 -17.31 8.95
CA GLN A 38 -1.89 -18.15 7.81
C GLN A 38 -1.71 -17.38 6.49
N ALA A 39 -2.10 -16.10 6.44
CA ALA A 39 -1.84 -15.24 5.30
C ALA A 39 -0.34 -15.04 5.06
N GLU A 40 0.44 -14.83 6.12
CA GLU A 40 1.90 -14.71 6.05
C GLU A 40 2.55 -16.01 5.56
N ALA A 41 2.14 -17.15 6.12
CA ALA A 41 2.64 -18.46 5.67
C ALA A 41 2.29 -18.73 4.19
N ALA A 42 1.07 -18.41 3.76
CA ALA A 42 0.66 -18.52 2.36
C ALA A 42 1.48 -17.59 1.45
N TRP A 43 1.82 -16.39 1.94
CA TRP A 43 2.65 -15.44 1.22
C TRP A 43 4.09 -15.92 1.05
N GLN A 44 4.69 -16.52 2.07
CA GLN A 44 6.03 -17.12 1.99
C GLN A 44 6.09 -18.26 0.96
N VAL A 45 5.05 -19.09 0.90
CA VAL A 45 4.92 -20.15 -0.12
C VAL A 45 4.85 -19.53 -1.52
N GLU A 46 4.04 -18.49 -1.69
CA GLU A 46 3.88 -17.83 -3.00
C GLU A 46 5.16 -17.13 -3.47
N ILE A 47 5.88 -16.44 -2.59
CA ILE A 47 7.18 -15.83 -2.90
C ILE A 47 8.17 -16.90 -3.37
N SER A 48 8.29 -17.99 -2.61
CA SER A 48 9.19 -19.09 -2.95
C SER A 48 8.85 -19.69 -4.31
N ARG A 49 7.56 -19.91 -4.60
CA ARG A 49 7.07 -20.37 -5.89
C ARG A 49 7.43 -19.41 -7.02
N ARG A 50 7.18 -18.10 -6.85
CA ARG A 50 7.48 -17.09 -7.89
C ARG A 50 8.97 -16.96 -8.18
N ILE A 51 9.83 -17.04 -7.16
CA ILE A 51 11.28 -17.04 -7.35
C ILE A 51 11.70 -18.23 -8.23
N GLU A 52 11.15 -19.42 -7.97
CA GLU A 52 11.47 -20.60 -8.77
C GLU A 52 10.95 -20.49 -10.21
N GLU A 53 9.76 -19.94 -10.42
CA GLU A 53 9.24 -19.70 -11.77
C GLU A 53 10.08 -18.69 -12.55
N LEU A 54 10.66 -17.68 -11.88
CA LEU A 54 11.59 -16.75 -12.48
C LEU A 54 12.93 -17.43 -12.83
N ARG A 55 13.49 -18.22 -11.90
CA ARG A 55 14.77 -18.92 -12.10
C ARG A 55 14.70 -19.97 -13.20
N SER A 56 13.60 -20.72 -13.26
CA SER A 56 13.35 -21.73 -14.29
C SER A 56 12.96 -21.15 -15.66
N GLY A 57 12.70 -19.84 -15.74
CA GLY A 57 12.23 -19.19 -16.97
C GLY A 57 10.77 -19.51 -17.32
N LYS A 58 10.03 -20.16 -16.42
CA LYS A 58 8.60 -20.47 -16.59
C LYS A 58 7.75 -19.20 -16.56
N ALA A 59 8.13 -18.22 -15.74
CA ALA A 59 7.45 -16.93 -15.68
C ALA A 59 7.75 -16.10 -16.92
N LYS A 60 6.71 -15.58 -17.57
CA LYS A 60 6.85 -14.55 -18.61
C LYS A 60 7.22 -13.23 -17.95
N THR A 61 8.41 -12.72 -18.25
CA THR A 61 8.88 -11.43 -17.75
C THR A 61 8.76 -10.35 -18.81
N ILE A 62 8.73 -9.10 -18.36
CA ILE A 62 8.84 -7.92 -19.22
C ILE A 62 10.11 -7.16 -18.83
N ALA A 63 10.69 -6.47 -19.80
CA ALA A 63 11.90 -5.71 -19.56
C ALA A 63 11.64 -4.51 -18.63
N TRP A 64 12.63 -4.20 -17.79
CA TRP A 64 12.51 -3.17 -16.75
C TRP A 64 12.22 -1.77 -17.33
N ASP A 65 12.78 -1.46 -18.50
CA ASP A 65 12.55 -0.20 -19.21
C ASP A 65 11.08 -0.01 -19.59
N VAL A 66 10.40 -1.08 -19.99
CA VAL A 66 8.95 -1.09 -20.26
C VAL A 66 8.17 -0.74 -19.00
N VAL A 67 8.41 -1.46 -17.89
CA VAL A 67 7.74 -1.21 -16.59
C VAL A 67 7.95 0.22 -16.11
N ARG A 68 9.20 0.70 -16.18
CA ARG A 68 9.57 2.05 -15.74
C ARG A 68 8.84 3.11 -16.56
N LYS A 69 8.82 2.95 -17.89
CA LYS A 69 8.14 3.88 -18.81
C LYS A 69 6.63 3.95 -18.53
N GLU A 70 5.99 2.79 -18.36
CA GLU A 70 4.55 2.73 -18.07
C GLU A 70 4.23 3.35 -16.71
N THR A 71 5.03 3.06 -15.69
CA THR A 71 4.85 3.63 -14.34
C THR A 71 5.00 5.15 -14.36
N GLN A 72 5.99 5.68 -15.08
CA GLN A 72 6.15 7.13 -15.28
C GLN A 72 4.95 7.75 -16.00
N ALA A 73 4.42 7.10 -17.03
CA ALA A 73 3.23 7.58 -17.73
C ALA A 73 2.01 7.63 -16.81
N ILE A 74 1.82 6.64 -15.92
CA ILE A 74 0.74 6.62 -14.92
C ILE A 74 0.89 7.77 -13.93
N LEU A 75 2.09 7.98 -13.39
CA LEU A 75 2.35 9.06 -12.43
C LEU A 75 2.11 10.43 -13.05
N ASN A 76 2.62 10.66 -14.27
CA ASN A 76 2.45 11.91 -14.99
C ASN A 76 1.00 12.15 -15.45
N GLY A 77 0.25 11.08 -15.73
CA GLY A 77 -1.17 11.13 -16.06
C GLY A 77 -2.06 11.48 -14.85
N LYS A 78 -1.67 11.05 -13.64
CA LYS A 78 -2.34 11.44 -12.38
C LYS A 78 -2.08 12.90 -12.00
N THR A 79 -0.96 13.49 -12.42
CA THR A 79 -0.66 14.92 -12.22
C THR A 79 -1.52 15.86 -13.08
N LYS A 80 -2.26 15.35 -14.08
CA LYS A 80 -3.10 16.14 -15.00
C LYS A 80 -4.61 16.13 -14.67
N ARG A 81 -5.03 15.64 -13.50
CA ARG A 81 -6.43 15.72 -13.03
C ARG A 81 -6.57 16.62 -11.81
#